data_AF-A0AAQ6AFC6-F1
#
_entry.id   AF-A0AAQ6AFC6-F1
#
_cell.length_a   1.000
_cell.length_b   1.000
_cell.length_c   1.000
_cell.angle_alpha   90.00
_cell.angle_beta   90.00
_cell.angle_gamma   90.00
#
_symmetry.space_group_name_H-M   'P 1'
#
loop_
_entity.id
_entity.type
_entity.pdbx_description
1 polymer ?
#
loop_
_entity_poly.entity_id
_entity_poly.type
_entity_poly.pdbx_seq_one_letter_code
_entity_poly.pdbx_strand_id
1 'polypeptide(L)'
;VAAEQLTFCLLPSRVGGVCKLSTESSLRRCRTPDGKICSGRGKCDCGICICEATEPGKFYGPRCECHDWVCGTYNGKTCNGTHSYCDCGMCECDEGWFGDACQFQEECNLPNKKSKELCKNQQGVVCSSRGTCHCGSCMCENSDGRGLVTGRFCECDDSECLDEDTGEVCGGHGQCYCGNCYCAAGWHGDKCEFQCDISPWESKRRCTSPDGKICSNRGTCVCGECNCYDVDPSGDWGDIHGDTCECDERNCHATYDRYTDDFCSGHGQCNCGRCDCKEGWAGKKCEHPLSCSLSLDSSLKKCRGTSNLPCFGRGQCQCGQCTCHPPGDSRVHGKNCECDDRQCGDINGEVCGGHGYCSCGRCICEVGWFGKLCQFPRSCHMSDAQSKELCETSDGVMCSGKGSCHCGQCICSPQDWWVSGEYCECDDRECDKHDGLICTGNGLCNCGNCECWDGWTGNACEIWVGAEY
;
A
#
# COMPACT_ATOMS: atom_id res chain seq x y z
N VAL A 1 41.04 -37.58 9.60
CA VAL A 1 41.33 -36.28 8.97
C VAL A 1 40.33 -36.11 7.85
N ALA A 2 39.41 -35.18 8.09
CA ALA A 2 38.36 -34.60 7.22
C ALA A 2 37.48 -35.55 6.37
N ALA A 3 36.36 -35.95 6.97
CA ALA A 3 35.11 -36.16 6.25
C ALA A 3 34.44 -34.78 6.12
N GLU A 4 34.24 -34.26 4.90
CA GLU A 4 33.53 -33.00 4.67
C GLU A 4 32.03 -33.24 4.53
N GLN A 5 31.30 -32.46 5.31
CA GLN A 5 29.85 -32.41 5.44
C GLN A 5 29.23 -31.80 4.17
N LEU A 6 28.47 -32.60 3.41
CA LEU A 6 27.45 -32.10 2.50
C LEU A 6 26.20 -31.76 3.33
N THR A 7 26.00 -30.46 3.55
CA THR A 7 24.83 -29.91 4.25
C THR A 7 23.59 -30.13 3.40
N PHE A 8 22.67 -30.96 3.90
CA PHE A 8 21.40 -31.32 3.26
C PHE A 8 20.41 -30.14 3.23
N CYS A 9 19.94 -29.76 2.04
CA CYS A 9 18.80 -28.87 1.86
C CYS A 9 17.53 -29.45 2.49
N LEU A 10 16.80 -28.62 3.25
CA LEU A 10 15.53 -28.96 3.90
C LEU A 10 14.40 -28.92 2.87
N LEU A 11 13.97 -30.10 2.40
CA LEU A 11 12.80 -30.26 1.53
C LEU A 11 11.50 -30.29 2.38
N PRO A 12 10.40 -29.64 1.95
CA PRO A 12 9.17 -29.46 2.77
C PRO A 12 8.41 -30.77 3.11
N SER A 13 8.81 -31.89 2.53
CA SER A 13 8.27 -33.22 2.86
C SER A 13 9.15 -34.00 3.86
N ARG A 14 10.28 -33.43 4.31
CA ARG A 14 11.22 -34.03 5.25
C ARG A 14 11.45 -33.15 6.47
N VAL A 15 11.19 -33.70 7.66
CA VAL A 15 11.64 -33.12 8.94
C VAL A 15 12.60 -34.13 9.56
N GLY A 16 13.87 -33.74 9.76
CA GLY A 16 14.92 -34.64 10.28
C GLY A 16 15.34 -35.78 9.33
N GLY A 17 15.18 -35.60 8.01
CA GLY A 17 15.56 -36.60 7.00
C GLY A 17 14.49 -37.67 6.69
N VAL A 18 13.34 -37.64 7.37
CA VAL A 18 12.27 -38.64 7.21
C VAL A 18 11.12 -38.10 6.39
N CYS A 19 10.68 -38.84 5.36
CA CYS A 19 9.59 -38.48 4.48
C CYS A 19 8.22 -38.53 5.18
N LYS A 20 7.46 -37.42 5.20
CA LYS A 20 6.10 -37.34 5.76
C LYS A 20 5.00 -37.89 4.83
N LEU A 21 5.30 -38.09 3.55
CA LEU A 21 4.36 -38.70 2.61
C LEU A 21 4.35 -40.23 2.80
N SER A 22 3.15 -40.84 2.74
CA SER A 22 3.07 -42.30 2.63
C SER A 22 3.80 -42.76 1.35
N THR A 23 4.34 -43.98 1.34
CA THR A 23 5.05 -44.52 0.17
C THR A 23 4.19 -44.44 -1.09
N GLU A 24 2.88 -44.68 -0.96
CA GLU A 24 1.94 -44.59 -2.07
C GLU A 24 1.72 -43.14 -2.53
N SER A 25 1.60 -42.19 -1.60
CA SER A 25 1.45 -40.76 -1.91
C SER A 25 2.72 -40.16 -2.55
N SER A 26 3.90 -40.58 -2.09
CA SER A 26 5.19 -40.22 -2.67
C SER A 26 5.28 -40.70 -4.13
N LEU A 27 5.01 -41.98 -4.36
CA LEU A 27 5.05 -42.57 -5.70
C LEU A 27 4.00 -41.96 -6.64
N ARG A 28 2.81 -41.61 -6.14
CA ARG A 28 1.79 -40.92 -6.94
C ARG A 28 2.26 -39.56 -7.45
N ARG A 29 3.01 -38.79 -6.67
CA ARG A 29 3.51 -37.46 -7.09
C ARG A 29 4.58 -37.56 -8.20
N CYS A 30 5.43 -38.58 -8.11
CA CYS A 30 6.48 -38.87 -9.09
C CYS A 30 6.00 -39.62 -10.35
N ARG A 31 4.74 -40.09 -10.37
CA ARG A 31 4.23 -40.90 -11.47
C ARG A 31 3.80 -40.01 -12.66
N THR A 32 4.26 -40.37 -13.84
CA THR A 32 3.91 -39.73 -15.11
C THR A 32 2.62 -40.32 -15.71
N PRO A 33 1.96 -39.65 -16.67
CA PRO A 33 0.72 -40.14 -17.29
C PRO A 33 0.84 -41.52 -17.96
N ASP A 34 2.03 -41.89 -18.44
CA ASP A 34 2.36 -43.21 -18.98
C ASP A 34 2.67 -44.26 -17.89
N GLY A 35 2.46 -43.91 -16.61
CA GLY A 35 2.56 -44.82 -15.46
C GLY A 35 3.97 -45.04 -14.92
N LYS A 36 4.99 -44.45 -15.53
CA LYS A 36 6.39 -44.53 -15.08
C LYS A 36 6.63 -43.64 -13.87
N ILE A 37 7.62 -44.01 -13.06
CA ILE A 37 8.10 -43.15 -11.97
C ILE A 37 9.29 -42.36 -12.51
N CYS A 38 9.22 -41.01 -12.43
CA CYS A 38 10.26 -40.12 -12.92
C CYS A 38 10.67 -40.41 -14.37
N SER A 39 9.66 -40.61 -15.23
CA SER A 39 9.82 -40.97 -16.65
C SER A 39 10.68 -42.23 -16.91
N GLY A 40 10.93 -43.05 -15.87
CA GLY A 40 11.82 -44.22 -15.93
C GLY A 40 13.32 -43.89 -15.93
N ARG A 41 13.69 -42.63 -15.66
CA ARG A 41 15.07 -42.10 -15.78
C ARG A 41 15.56 -41.46 -14.48
N GLY A 42 14.88 -41.75 -13.38
CA GLY A 42 15.18 -41.19 -12.07
C GLY A 42 14.56 -42.00 -10.95
N LYS A 43 14.95 -41.66 -9.72
CA LYS A 43 14.43 -42.25 -8.49
C LYS A 43 13.49 -41.26 -7.82
N CYS A 44 12.33 -41.74 -7.38
CA CYS A 44 11.40 -40.92 -6.60
C CYS A 44 11.84 -40.92 -5.14
N ASP A 45 12.15 -39.74 -4.61
CA ASP A 45 12.41 -39.52 -3.20
C ASP A 45 11.40 -38.52 -2.64
N CYS A 46 10.53 -39.00 -1.77
CA CYS A 46 9.52 -38.21 -1.06
C CYS A 46 8.67 -37.28 -1.96
N GLY A 47 8.21 -37.79 -3.09
CA GLY A 47 7.36 -37.07 -4.03
C GLY A 47 8.11 -36.16 -5.00
N ILE A 48 9.44 -36.20 -5.00
CA ILE A 48 10.32 -35.46 -5.90
C ILE A 48 11.13 -36.45 -6.72
N CYS A 49 11.31 -36.17 -8.01
CA CYS A 49 12.13 -37.00 -8.88
C CYS A 49 13.58 -36.55 -8.86
N ILE A 50 14.47 -37.45 -8.44
CA ILE A 50 15.92 -37.32 -8.56
C ILE A 50 16.33 -37.97 -9.88
N CYS A 51 16.61 -37.16 -10.90
CA CYS A 51 16.99 -37.64 -12.22
C CYS A 51 18.41 -38.23 -12.18
N GLU A 52 18.61 -39.42 -12.76
CA GLU A 52 19.93 -40.01 -12.86
C GLU A 52 20.69 -39.30 -14.00
N ALA A 53 21.52 -38.33 -13.64
CA ALA A 53 22.28 -37.50 -14.58
C ALA A 53 23.49 -38.26 -15.15
N THR A 54 23.25 -39.11 -16.15
CA THR A 54 24.34 -39.59 -17.02
C THR A 54 24.68 -38.57 -18.11
N GLU A 55 23.78 -37.63 -18.41
CA GLU A 55 23.93 -36.57 -19.43
C GLU A 55 23.26 -35.26 -18.91
N PRO A 56 24.01 -34.33 -18.28
CA PRO A 56 23.45 -33.04 -17.84
C PRO A 56 23.02 -32.19 -19.05
N GLY A 57 21.81 -31.61 -19.01
CA GLY A 57 21.26 -30.75 -20.06
C GLY A 57 20.19 -31.39 -20.98
N LYS A 58 19.85 -32.67 -20.76
CA LYS A 58 18.94 -33.43 -21.66
C LYS A 58 17.50 -33.57 -21.15
N PHE A 59 17.23 -33.43 -19.85
CA PHE A 59 15.90 -33.70 -19.29
C PHE A 59 15.47 -32.54 -18.40
N TYR A 60 14.23 -32.10 -18.54
CA TYR A 60 13.70 -30.90 -17.91
C TYR A 60 12.37 -31.19 -17.20
N GLY A 61 12.02 -30.41 -16.17
CA GLY A 61 10.74 -30.54 -15.48
C GLY A 61 10.71 -31.53 -14.30
N PRO A 62 9.62 -31.51 -13.51
CA PRO A 62 9.53 -32.09 -12.17
C PRO A 62 9.53 -33.63 -12.12
N ARG A 63 9.44 -34.31 -13.27
CA ARG A 63 9.44 -35.77 -13.38
C ARG A 63 10.52 -36.31 -14.32
N CYS A 64 11.60 -35.55 -14.56
CA CYS A 64 12.67 -35.93 -15.49
C CYS A 64 12.11 -36.15 -16.91
N GLU A 65 11.23 -35.26 -17.33
CA GLU A 65 10.46 -35.37 -18.56
C GLU A 65 11.28 -34.82 -19.74
N CYS A 66 11.09 -35.45 -20.90
CA CYS A 66 11.64 -34.95 -22.15
C CYS A 66 10.50 -34.23 -22.85
N HIS A 67 10.72 -32.96 -23.17
CA HIS A 67 9.71 -32.10 -23.78
C HIS A 67 10.18 -31.66 -25.16
N ASP A 68 9.36 -31.96 -26.18
CA ASP A 68 9.65 -31.60 -27.57
C ASP A 68 9.75 -30.09 -27.80
N TRP A 69 9.22 -29.26 -26.89
CA TRP A 69 9.34 -27.79 -26.97
C TRP A 69 10.76 -27.28 -26.65
N VAL A 70 11.61 -28.11 -26.03
CA VAL A 70 13.01 -27.76 -25.73
C VAL A 70 13.86 -27.81 -27.01
N CYS A 71 13.47 -28.60 -28.00
CA CYS A 71 14.18 -28.67 -29.27
C CYS A 71 13.94 -27.43 -30.12
N GLY A 72 14.97 -27.02 -30.87
CA GLY A 72 14.90 -25.89 -31.77
C GLY A 72 13.68 -25.96 -32.69
N THR A 73 12.92 -24.87 -32.79
CA THR A 73 11.74 -24.81 -33.67
C THR A 73 12.06 -23.98 -34.91
N TYR A 74 11.65 -24.47 -36.07
CA TYR A 74 11.74 -23.74 -37.33
C TYR A 74 10.38 -23.72 -38.01
N ASN A 75 9.90 -22.54 -38.39
CA ASN A 75 8.56 -22.34 -38.97
C ASN A 75 7.42 -22.95 -38.13
N GLY A 76 7.54 -22.88 -36.80
CA GLY A 76 6.55 -23.45 -35.88
C GLY A 76 6.53 -24.98 -35.84
N LYS A 77 7.55 -25.64 -36.40
CA LYS A 77 7.75 -27.09 -36.32
C LYS A 77 9.02 -27.38 -35.52
N THR A 78 8.91 -28.27 -34.54
CA THR A 78 10.08 -28.81 -33.81
C THR A 78 11.03 -29.49 -34.79
N CYS A 79 12.30 -29.10 -34.76
CA CYS A 79 13.37 -29.57 -35.63
C CYS A 79 13.08 -29.49 -37.15
N ASN A 80 12.26 -28.57 -37.65
CA ASN A 80 11.85 -28.54 -39.08
C ASN A 80 10.96 -29.74 -39.51
N GLY A 81 10.48 -30.55 -38.55
CA GLY A 81 9.36 -31.47 -38.68
C GLY A 81 9.62 -32.81 -39.36
N THR A 82 9.91 -32.83 -40.67
CA THR A 82 9.96 -34.08 -41.47
C THR A 82 11.36 -34.58 -41.81
N HIS A 83 12.39 -33.77 -41.55
CA HIS A 83 13.78 -34.03 -41.96
C HIS A 83 14.74 -34.15 -40.78
N SER A 84 14.21 -34.57 -39.63
CA SER A 84 14.94 -34.61 -38.36
C SER A 84 14.18 -35.33 -37.26
N TYR A 85 14.90 -35.62 -36.18
CA TYR A 85 14.37 -36.14 -34.93
C TYR A 85 14.81 -35.27 -33.75
N CYS A 86 13.90 -35.01 -32.80
CA CYS A 86 14.22 -34.31 -31.56
C CYS A 86 14.67 -35.33 -30.51
N ASP A 87 15.95 -35.32 -30.15
CA ASP A 87 16.49 -36.04 -28.99
C ASP A 87 16.65 -35.08 -27.81
N CYS A 88 15.53 -34.84 -27.11
CA CYS A 88 15.48 -34.18 -25.81
C CYS A 88 16.33 -32.89 -25.69
N GLY A 89 16.01 -31.93 -26.56
CA GLY A 89 16.64 -30.61 -26.62
C GLY A 89 17.66 -30.44 -27.75
N MET A 90 18.03 -31.51 -28.44
CA MET A 90 18.91 -31.48 -29.62
C MET A 90 18.19 -32.02 -30.85
N CYS A 91 18.28 -31.29 -31.96
CA CYS A 91 17.74 -31.75 -33.24
C CYS A 91 18.80 -32.56 -34.01
N GLU A 92 18.52 -33.84 -34.24
CA GLU A 92 19.30 -34.68 -35.14
C GLU A 92 18.78 -34.50 -36.57
N CYS A 93 19.61 -33.96 -37.46
CA CYS A 93 19.22 -33.64 -38.82
C CYS A 93 19.49 -34.80 -39.80
N ASP A 94 18.56 -35.01 -40.73
CA ASP A 94 18.75 -35.95 -41.84
C ASP A 94 19.88 -35.50 -42.77
N GLU A 95 20.46 -36.44 -43.54
CA GLU A 95 21.54 -36.15 -44.49
C GLU A 95 21.22 -34.96 -45.42
N GLY A 96 22.13 -33.98 -45.48
CA GLY A 96 21.97 -32.75 -46.26
C GLY A 96 21.26 -31.60 -45.52
N TRP A 97 20.94 -31.75 -44.23
CA TRP A 97 20.37 -30.70 -43.38
C TRP A 97 21.25 -30.43 -42.16
N PHE A 98 21.33 -29.17 -41.72
CA PHE A 98 22.11 -28.77 -40.54
C PHE A 98 21.54 -27.53 -39.84
N GLY A 99 22.09 -27.20 -38.67
CA GLY A 99 21.65 -26.11 -37.78
C GLY A 99 20.86 -26.61 -36.56
N ASP A 100 20.71 -25.75 -35.55
CA ASP A 100 20.14 -26.12 -34.24
C ASP A 100 18.68 -26.61 -34.27
N ALA A 101 17.95 -26.31 -35.35
CA ALA A 101 16.59 -26.77 -35.63
C ALA A 101 16.49 -27.48 -36.99
N CYS A 102 17.61 -27.93 -37.58
CA CYS A 102 17.69 -28.51 -38.92
C CYS A 102 17.10 -27.61 -40.02
N GLN A 103 17.31 -26.30 -39.88
CA GLN A 103 16.70 -25.25 -40.69
C GLN A 103 17.46 -24.90 -41.98
N PHE A 104 18.67 -25.44 -42.16
CA PHE A 104 19.51 -25.17 -43.33
C PHE A 104 19.70 -26.43 -44.17
N GLN A 105 19.66 -26.25 -45.49
CA GLN A 105 19.94 -27.30 -46.47
C GLN A 105 21.34 -27.07 -47.04
N GLU A 106 22.15 -28.13 -47.14
CA GLU A 106 23.52 -28.08 -47.68
C GLU A 106 23.53 -27.66 -49.17
N GLU A 107 22.58 -28.17 -49.95
CA GLU A 107 22.39 -27.78 -51.36
C GLU A 107 21.15 -26.91 -51.53
N CYS A 108 21.35 -25.64 -51.89
CA CYS A 108 20.25 -24.71 -52.07
C CYS A 108 19.59 -24.81 -53.46
N ASN A 109 18.36 -25.34 -53.50
CA ASN A 109 17.56 -25.44 -54.71
C ASN A 109 16.74 -24.17 -55.05
N LEU A 110 16.94 -23.07 -54.32
CA LEU A 110 16.18 -21.83 -54.49
C LEU A 110 16.96 -20.76 -55.27
N PRO A 111 16.30 -20.02 -56.18
CA PRO A 111 16.91 -18.85 -56.80
C PRO A 111 17.15 -17.75 -55.77
N ASN A 112 18.29 -17.06 -55.86
CA ASN A 112 18.78 -16.08 -54.88
C ASN A 112 17.72 -15.00 -54.52
N LYS A 113 16.95 -14.53 -55.51
CA LYS A 113 15.86 -13.57 -55.28
C LYS A 113 14.76 -14.13 -54.37
N LYS A 114 14.33 -15.38 -54.60
CA LYS A 114 13.28 -16.05 -53.81
C LYS A 114 13.80 -16.39 -52.42
N SER A 115 15.06 -16.80 -52.30
CA SER A 115 15.75 -16.99 -51.02
C SER A 115 15.72 -15.72 -50.17
N LYS A 116 16.12 -14.56 -50.74
CA LYS A 116 16.13 -13.28 -50.01
C LYS A 116 14.75 -12.80 -49.58
N GLU A 117 13.71 -13.05 -50.37
CA GLU A 117 12.33 -12.70 -49.98
C GLU A 117 11.85 -13.49 -48.76
N LEU A 118 12.22 -14.77 -48.65
CA LEU A 118 11.83 -15.62 -47.51
C LEU A 118 12.52 -15.23 -46.19
N CYS A 119 13.64 -14.53 -46.27
CA CYS A 119 14.43 -14.03 -45.14
C CYS A 119 14.03 -12.62 -44.67
N LYS A 120 13.02 -11.97 -45.28
CA LYS A 120 12.55 -10.64 -44.87
C LYS A 120 11.53 -10.75 -43.74
N ASN A 121 11.72 -9.94 -42.70
CA ASN A 121 10.75 -9.78 -41.62
C ASN A 121 9.56 -8.88 -42.06
N GLN A 122 8.59 -8.63 -41.15
CA GLN A 122 7.41 -7.80 -41.43
C GLN A 122 7.73 -6.35 -41.81
N GLN A 123 8.91 -5.85 -41.42
CA GLN A 123 9.41 -4.52 -41.74
C GLN A 123 10.23 -4.50 -43.05
N GLY A 124 10.35 -5.64 -43.74
CA GLY A 124 11.09 -5.78 -44.99
C GLY A 124 12.61 -5.90 -44.82
N VAL A 125 13.10 -6.01 -43.58
CA VAL A 125 14.53 -6.15 -43.26
C VAL A 125 14.92 -7.63 -43.37
N VAL A 126 16.00 -7.91 -44.10
CA VAL A 126 16.54 -9.27 -44.25
C VAL A 126 17.33 -9.63 -42.99
N CYS A 127 16.92 -10.70 -42.31
CA CYS A 127 17.58 -11.23 -41.10
C CYS A 127 17.88 -10.18 -40.02
N SER A 128 16.97 -9.19 -39.88
CA SER A 128 17.08 -8.07 -38.92
C SER A 128 18.45 -7.38 -38.92
N SER A 129 19.18 -7.43 -40.04
CA SER A 129 20.58 -6.97 -40.19
C SER A 129 21.60 -7.61 -39.23
N ARG A 130 21.26 -8.71 -38.56
CA ARG A 130 22.12 -9.43 -37.59
C ARG A 130 22.39 -10.88 -38.00
N GLY A 131 22.39 -11.12 -39.31
CA GLY A 131 22.61 -12.44 -39.88
C GLY A 131 22.66 -12.42 -41.40
N THR A 132 23.05 -13.56 -41.96
CA THR A 132 23.12 -13.77 -43.41
C THR A 132 22.01 -14.70 -43.88
N CYS A 133 21.39 -14.40 -45.02
CA CYS A 133 20.32 -15.23 -45.57
C CYS A 133 20.90 -16.40 -46.38
N HIS A 134 20.62 -17.63 -45.96
CA HIS A 134 20.98 -18.86 -46.65
C HIS A 134 19.74 -19.68 -46.99
N CYS A 135 19.49 -19.84 -48.30
CA CYS A 135 18.38 -20.64 -48.83
C CYS A 135 16.99 -20.39 -48.21
N GLY A 136 16.66 -19.13 -47.94
CA GLY A 136 15.36 -18.75 -47.35
C GLY A 136 15.28 -18.83 -45.83
N SER A 137 16.40 -19.12 -45.17
CA SER A 137 16.57 -19.11 -43.71
C SER A 137 17.66 -18.13 -43.30
N CYS A 138 17.51 -17.47 -42.16
CA CYS A 138 18.52 -16.57 -41.61
C CYS A 138 19.53 -17.34 -40.75
N MET A 139 20.82 -17.18 -41.05
CA MET A 139 21.95 -17.61 -40.23
C MET A 139 22.37 -16.42 -39.38
N CYS A 140 21.97 -16.41 -38.10
CA CYS A 140 22.27 -15.31 -37.20
C CYS A 140 23.76 -15.26 -36.86
N GLU A 141 24.33 -14.06 -36.91
CA GLU A 141 25.73 -13.85 -36.58
C GLU A 141 25.89 -13.75 -35.06
N ASN A 142 26.68 -14.65 -34.49
CA ASN A 142 27.03 -14.65 -33.08
C ASN A 142 28.50 -14.23 -32.94
N SER A 143 28.75 -12.93 -32.87
CA SER A 143 30.10 -12.34 -32.84
C SER A 143 30.98 -12.84 -31.68
N ASP A 144 30.37 -13.26 -30.57
CA ASP A 144 31.08 -13.71 -29.36
C ASP A 144 30.99 -15.24 -29.12
N GLY A 145 30.44 -16.00 -30.07
CA GLY A 145 30.30 -17.47 -29.94
C GLY A 145 29.33 -17.95 -28.85
N ARG A 146 28.62 -17.05 -28.18
CA ARG A 146 27.71 -17.33 -27.06
C ARG A 146 26.24 -17.58 -27.46
N GLY A 147 25.90 -17.46 -28.74
CA GLY A 147 24.55 -17.83 -29.22
C GLY A 147 23.42 -16.87 -28.83
N LEU A 148 23.69 -15.58 -28.63
CA LEU A 148 22.72 -14.60 -28.11
C LEU A 148 21.70 -14.12 -29.15
N VAL A 149 22.00 -14.18 -30.44
CA VAL A 149 21.08 -13.69 -31.47
C VAL A 149 20.32 -14.86 -32.07
N THR A 150 19.03 -14.93 -31.77
CA THR A 150 18.15 -16.07 -32.10
C THR A 150 16.88 -15.61 -32.84
N GLY A 151 16.05 -16.55 -33.28
CA GLY A 151 14.78 -16.26 -33.98
C GLY A 151 14.83 -16.48 -35.51
N ARG A 152 13.65 -16.48 -36.15
CA ARG A 152 13.49 -16.83 -37.59
C ARG A 152 14.19 -15.82 -38.50
N PHE A 153 14.22 -14.58 -38.07
CA PHE A 153 14.81 -13.43 -38.75
C PHE A 153 15.92 -12.77 -37.91
N CYS A 154 16.51 -13.46 -36.93
CA CYS A 154 17.51 -12.92 -36.01
C CYS A 154 17.04 -11.69 -35.22
N GLU A 155 15.76 -11.70 -34.84
CA GLU A 155 15.06 -10.62 -34.17
C GLU A 155 15.22 -10.63 -32.64
N CYS A 156 15.67 -11.75 -32.06
CA CYS A 156 15.84 -11.91 -30.63
C CYS A 156 17.29 -11.67 -30.23
N ASP A 157 17.49 -10.90 -29.16
CA ASP A 157 18.79 -10.57 -28.59
C ASP A 157 18.77 -10.96 -27.12
N ASP A 158 19.37 -12.10 -26.82
CA ASP A 158 19.35 -12.73 -25.50
C ASP A 158 20.43 -12.14 -24.56
N SER A 159 21.05 -11.00 -24.94
CA SER A 159 21.94 -10.23 -24.07
C SER A 159 21.27 -9.76 -22.79
N GLU A 160 19.96 -9.49 -22.81
CA GLU A 160 19.21 -9.03 -21.62
C GLU A 160 19.12 -10.10 -20.52
N CYS A 161 19.25 -11.36 -20.89
CA CYS A 161 19.25 -12.49 -19.95
C CYS A 161 20.62 -12.73 -19.31
N LEU A 162 21.67 -12.03 -19.75
CA LEU A 162 22.97 -12.12 -19.10
C LEU A 162 22.96 -11.33 -17.79
N ASP A 163 23.50 -11.98 -16.78
CA ASP A 163 23.90 -11.34 -15.56
C ASP A 163 25.32 -10.78 -15.76
N GLU A 164 25.49 -9.46 -15.64
CA GLU A 164 26.77 -8.79 -15.91
C GLU A 164 27.83 -9.10 -14.84
N ASP A 165 27.40 -9.45 -13.62
CA ASP A 165 28.28 -9.70 -12.47
C ASP A 165 28.82 -11.14 -12.47
N THR A 166 27.98 -12.12 -12.85
CA THR A 166 28.34 -13.54 -12.88
C THR A 166 28.71 -14.04 -14.28
N GLY A 167 28.27 -13.35 -15.33
CA GLY A 167 28.44 -13.76 -16.72
C GLY A 167 27.57 -14.95 -17.14
N GLU A 168 26.61 -15.35 -16.30
CA GLU A 168 25.71 -16.48 -16.53
C GLU A 168 24.40 -16.03 -17.18
N VAL A 169 23.86 -16.85 -18.10
CA VAL A 169 22.53 -16.62 -18.70
C VAL A 169 21.47 -17.13 -17.72
N CYS A 170 20.54 -16.27 -17.33
CA CYS A 170 19.48 -16.60 -16.37
C CYS A 170 20.03 -17.23 -15.07
N GLY A 171 21.10 -16.63 -14.52
CA GLY A 171 21.73 -17.03 -13.26
C GLY A 171 22.20 -18.48 -13.23
N GLY A 172 22.46 -19.10 -14.39
CA GLY A 172 22.84 -20.51 -14.49
C GLY A 172 21.70 -21.49 -14.21
N HIS A 173 20.48 -20.99 -14.01
CA HIS A 173 19.33 -21.74 -13.53
C HIS A 173 18.10 -21.60 -14.44
N GLY A 174 18.28 -21.15 -15.68
CA GLY A 174 17.21 -21.02 -16.66
C GLY A 174 17.70 -21.05 -18.09
N GLN A 175 16.75 -20.99 -19.02
CA GLN A 175 17.02 -20.79 -20.44
C GLN A 175 16.48 -19.44 -20.87
N CYS A 176 17.28 -18.66 -21.61
CA CYS A 176 16.79 -17.42 -22.19
C CYS A 176 16.07 -17.71 -23.50
N TYR A 177 14.97 -17.00 -23.74
CA TYR A 177 14.33 -16.96 -25.04
C TYR A 177 13.80 -15.55 -25.30
N CYS A 178 14.41 -14.88 -26.26
CA CYS A 178 14.06 -13.53 -26.69
C CYS A 178 14.02 -12.53 -25.54
N GLY A 179 15.10 -12.46 -24.76
CA GLY A 179 15.25 -11.53 -23.63
C GLY A 179 14.47 -11.90 -22.36
N ASN A 180 13.78 -13.05 -22.34
CA ASN A 180 13.03 -13.51 -21.18
C ASN A 180 13.62 -14.82 -20.63
N CYS A 181 13.87 -14.87 -19.32
CA CYS A 181 14.37 -16.07 -18.67
C CYS A 181 13.23 -17.03 -18.30
N TYR A 182 13.41 -18.29 -18.71
CA TYR A 182 12.55 -19.41 -18.37
C TYR A 182 13.27 -20.27 -17.33
N CYS A 183 12.88 -20.10 -16.07
CA CYS A 183 13.60 -20.70 -14.94
C CYS A 183 13.37 -22.19 -14.80
N ALA A 184 14.42 -22.89 -14.35
CA ALA A 184 14.35 -24.27 -13.92
C ALA A 184 13.41 -24.40 -12.69
N ALA A 185 12.88 -25.59 -12.48
CA ALA A 185 11.94 -25.83 -11.40
C ALA A 185 12.55 -25.47 -10.03
N GLY A 186 11.86 -24.62 -9.27
CA GLY A 186 12.32 -24.11 -7.98
C GLY A 186 13.18 -22.86 -8.09
N TRP A 187 13.39 -22.30 -9.29
CA TRP A 187 14.05 -21.01 -9.51
C TRP A 187 13.06 -19.96 -10.02
N HIS A 188 13.24 -18.74 -9.57
CA HIS A 188 12.33 -17.60 -9.70
C HIS A 188 13.12 -16.30 -9.82
N GLY A 189 12.44 -15.22 -10.18
CA GLY A 189 13.08 -13.94 -10.52
C GLY A 189 13.13 -13.76 -12.03
N ASP A 190 13.40 -12.52 -12.45
CA ASP A 190 13.44 -12.15 -13.86
C ASP A 190 14.69 -12.73 -14.55
N LYS A 191 15.72 -13.09 -13.78
CA LYS A 191 16.94 -13.78 -14.22
C LYS A 191 17.15 -15.13 -13.52
N CYS A 192 16.11 -15.71 -12.91
CA CYS A 192 16.17 -17.01 -12.21
C CYS A 192 17.16 -17.07 -11.03
N GLU A 193 17.36 -15.95 -10.35
CA GLU A 193 18.32 -15.75 -9.27
C GLU A 193 17.83 -16.24 -7.89
N PHE A 194 16.53 -16.49 -7.73
CA PHE A 194 15.92 -16.88 -6.45
C PHE A 194 15.50 -18.35 -6.43
N GLN A 195 15.98 -19.13 -5.46
CA GLN A 195 15.49 -20.48 -5.22
C GLN A 195 14.27 -20.46 -4.29
N CYS A 196 13.10 -20.92 -4.75
CA CYS A 196 11.89 -21.01 -3.93
C CYS A 196 11.31 -22.44 -3.92
N ASP A 197 10.72 -22.82 -2.77
CA ASP A 197 10.04 -24.11 -2.59
C ASP A 197 8.59 -24.14 -3.12
N ILE A 198 8.14 -23.06 -3.76
CA ILE A 198 6.74 -22.88 -4.18
C ILE A 198 6.66 -22.52 -5.66
N SER A 199 5.57 -22.91 -6.34
CA SER A 199 5.44 -22.65 -7.80
C SER A 199 5.32 -21.15 -8.14
N PRO A 200 5.66 -20.72 -9.38
CA PRO A 200 5.56 -19.31 -9.78
C PRO A 200 4.14 -18.75 -9.65
N TRP A 201 3.13 -19.55 -9.96
CA TRP A 201 1.74 -19.14 -9.77
C TRP A 201 1.45 -18.92 -8.28
N GLU A 202 1.88 -19.85 -7.42
CA GLU A 202 1.57 -19.80 -6.00
C GLU A 202 2.27 -18.62 -5.31
N SER A 203 3.50 -18.33 -5.71
CA SER A 203 4.23 -17.10 -5.34
C SER A 203 3.41 -15.86 -5.72
N LYS A 204 2.99 -15.77 -6.99
CA LYS A 204 2.17 -14.65 -7.47
C LYS A 204 0.88 -14.49 -6.67
N ARG A 205 0.18 -15.57 -6.33
CA ARG A 205 -1.06 -15.50 -5.55
C ARG A 205 -0.84 -14.97 -4.14
N ARG A 206 0.18 -15.44 -3.43
CA ARG A 206 0.42 -14.99 -2.05
C ARG A 206 0.73 -13.50 -1.99
N CYS A 207 1.43 -12.99 -3.00
CA CYS A 207 1.72 -11.58 -3.14
C CYS A 207 0.59 -10.74 -3.76
N THR A 208 -0.52 -11.35 -4.20
CA THR A 208 -1.62 -10.60 -4.82
C THR A 208 -2.52 -10.02 -3.75
N SER A 209 -2.57 -8.70 -3.65
CA SER A 209 -3.43 -7.95 -2.75
C SER A 209 -4.92 -8.07 -3.14
N PRO A 210 -5.87 -7.70 -2.25
CA PRO A 210 -7.30 -7.80 -2.52
C PRO A 210 -7.78 -6.98 -3.74
N ASP A 211 -7.06 -5.93 -4.11
CA ASP A 211 -7.31 -5.11 -5.30
C ASP A 211 -6.66 -5.68 -6.58
N GLY A 212 -6.05 -6.87 -6.49
CA GLY A 212 -5.50 -7.62 -7.62
C GLY A 212 -4.09 -7.20 -8.04
N LYS A 213 -3.41 -6.35 -7.27
CA LYS A 213 -2.04 -5.90 -7.53
C LYS A 213 -1.03 -6.83 -6.88
N ILE A 214 0.19 -6.88 -7.39
CA ILE A 214 1.28 -7.63 -6.74
C ILE A 214 1.95 -6.68 -5.76
N CYS A 215 1.98 -7.05 -4.48
CA CYS A 215 2.54 -6.25 -3.38
C CYS A 215 2.05 -4.79 -3.43
N SER A 216 0.77 -4.56 -3.77
CA SER A 216 0.16 -3.23 -3.90
C SER A 216 0.91 -2.25 -4.82
N ASN A 217 1.75 -2.75 -5.73
CA ASN A 217 2.74 -1.97 -6.52
C ASN A 217 3.74 -1.17 -5.66
N ARG A 218 3.92 -1.55 -4.41
CA ARG A 218 4.76 -0.90 -3.40
C ARG A 218 5.84 -1.84 -2.83
N GLY A 219 6.07 -2.96 -3.49
CA GLY A 219 7.11 -3.91 -3.13
C GLY A 219 7.41 -4.91 -4.24
N THR A 220 8.44 -5.73 -4.01
CA THR A 220 8.80 -6.86 -4.87
C THR A 220 8.31 -8.17 -4.26
N CYS A 221 7.67 -9.02 -5.05
CA CYS A 221 7.27 -10.36 -4.61
C CYS A 221 8.41 -11.35 -4.81
N VAL A 222 8.89 -11.97 -3.74
CA VAL A 222 9.92 -13.02 -3.76
C VAL A 222 9.41 -14.22 -2.99
N CYS A 223 9.33 -15.38 -3.65
CA CYS A 223 8.89 -16.64 -3.04
C CYS A 223 7.55 -16.57 -2.26
N GLY A 224 6.62 -15.71 -2.71
CA GLY A 224 5.32 -15.53 -2.09
C GLY A 224 5.29 -14.61 -0.88
N GLU A 225 6.37 -13.86 -0.65
CA GLU A 225 6.50 -12.81 0.36
C GLU A 225 6.78 -11.48 -0.33
N CYS A 226 6.17 -10.41 0.15
CA CYS A 226 6.37 -9.07 -0.38
C CYS A 226 7.48 -8.35 0.39
N ASN A 227 8.54 -7.96 -0.31
CA ASN A 227 9.54 -7.02 0.20
C ASN A 227 9.08 -5.61 -0.13
N CYS A 228 8.55 -4.90 0.87
CA CYS A 228 8.04 -3.54 0.69
C CYS A 228 9.18 -2.54 0.48
N TYR A 229 8.96 -1.56 -0.38
CA TYR A 229 9.90 -0.47 -0.58
C TYR A 229 9.73 0.58 0.53
N ASP A 230 10.82 1.13 1.03
CA ASP A 230 10.80 2.19 2.06
C ASP A 230 10.35 3.57 1.52
N VAL A 231 10.11 3.66 0.20
CA VAL A 231 9.84 4.92 -0.50
C VAL A 231 8.65 4.73 -1.45
N ASP A 232 7.60 5.53 -1.27
CA ASP A 232 6.51 5.62 -2.23
C ASP A 232 7.02 6.29 -3.53
N PRO A 233 6.49 5.97 -4.73
CA PRO A 233 6.77 6.68 -5.99
C PRO A 233 6.67 8.22 -5.93
N SER A 234 5.99 8.77 -4.93
CA SER A 234 5.90 10.21 -4.65
C SER A 234 7.13 10.82 -3.96
N GLY A 235 8.09 10.00 -3.50
CA GLY A 235 9.35 10.44 -2.91
C GLY A 235 9.29 10.78 -1.41
N ASP A 236 8.14 10.57 -0.76
CA ASP A 236 8.02 10.63 0.69
C ASP A 236 8.43 9.28 1.31
N TRP A 237 9.21 9.37 2.38
CA TRP A 237 9.61 8.24 3.21
C TRP A 237 8.42 7.79 4.05
N GLY A 238 8.14 6.50 4.08
CA GLY A 238 7.12 5.94 4.96
C GLY A 238 7.36 4.44 5.17
N ASP A 239 7.11 3.96 6.39
CA ASP A 239 7.20 2.55 6.73
C ASP A 239 6.08 1.77 6.01
N ILE A 240 6.30 1.38 4.75
CA ILE A 240 5.35 0.56 4.00
C ILE A 240 5.43 -0.88 4.51
N HIS A 241 4.30 -1.43 4.92
CA HIS A 241 4.25 -2.75 5.53
C HIS A 241 2.95 -3.50 5.20
N GLY A 242 2.79 -4.70 5.75
CA GLY A 242 1.68 -5.62 5.47
C GLY A 242 2.10 -6.77 4.54
N ASP A 243 1.32 -7.85 4.53
CA ASP A 243 1.64 -9.08 3.79
C ASP A 243 1.74 -8.82 2.27
N THR A 244 1.04 -7.79 1.78
CA THR A 244 1.04 -7.36 0.39
C THR A 244 1.41 -5.88 0.22
N CYS A 245 2.16 -5.30 1.16
CA CYS A 245 2.57 -3.88 1.17
C CYS A 245 1.41 -2.88 1.00
N GLU A 246 0.24 -3.25 1.50
CA GLU A 246 -1.00 -2.48 1.39
C GLU A 246 -1.10 -1.35 2.42
N CYS A 247 -0.12 -1.24 3.33
CA CYS A 247 -0.16 -0.35 4.48
C CYS A 247 0.97 0.68 4.46
N ASP A 248 0.65 1.90 4.87
CA ASP A 248 1.61 2.96 5.18
C ASP A 248 1.14 3.73 6.43
N GLU A 249 1.99 4.61 6.97
CA GLU A 249 1.75 5.39 8.19
C GLU A 249 0.43 6.21 8.15
N ARG A 250 -0.03 6.60 6.96
CA ARG A 250 -1.29 7.36 6.79
C ARG A 250 -2.52 6.51 7.04
N ASN A 251 -2.43 5.18 6.87
CA ASN A 251 -3.53 4.29 7.21
C ASN A 251 -3.85 4.31 8.72
N CYS A 252 -2.88 4.69 9.55
CA CYS A 252 -3.02 4.74 11.00
C CYS A 252 -3.62 6.04 11.52
N HIS A 253 -3.87 7.04 10.66
CA HIS A 253 -4.47 8.31 11.08
C HIS A 253 -5.83 8.13 11.78
N ALA A 254 -6.62 7.12 11.39
CA ALA A 254 -7.89 6.80 12.06
C ALA A 254 -7.71 6.31 13.51
N THR A 255 -6.52 5.80 13.84
CA THR A 255 -6.16 5.23 15.16
C THR A 255 -5.47 6.22 16.09
N TYR A 256 -5.11 7.40 15.57
CA TYR A 256 -4.48 8.47 16.34
C TYR A 256 -5.42 8.95 17.46
N ASP A 257 -4.91 9.03 18.69
CA ASP A 257 -5.60 9.55 19.86
C ASP A 257 -5.02 10.92 20.25
N ARG A 258 -5.80 11.96 19.97
CA ARG A 258 -5.42 13.37 20.14
C ARG A 258 -5.18 13.80 21.59
N TYR A 259 -5.66 13.04 22.58
CA TYR A 259 -5.46 13.39 23.99
C TYR A 259 -4.17 12.80 24.55
N THR A 260 -3.68 11.70 23.96
CA THR A 260 -2.41 11.08 24.32
C THR A 260 -1.28 11.47 23.37
N ASP A 261 -1.59 12.14 22.26
CA ASP A 261 -0.64 12.45 21.18
C ASP A 261 0.06 11.17 20.67
N ASP A 262 -0.69 10.08 20.54
CA ASP A 262 -0.13 8.75 20.23
C ASP A 262 -1.12 7.92 19.40
N PHE A 263 -0.61 7.00 18.58
CA PHE A 263 -1.41 6.01 17.89
C PHE A 263 -1.84 4.91 18.85
N CYS A 264 -3.07 4.42 18.71
CA CYS A 264 -3.58 3.37 19.57
C CYS A 264 -3.44 3.71 21.07
N SER A 265 -3.64 4.98 21.40
CA SER A 265 -3.55 5.53 22.76
C SER A 265 -2.23 5.16 23.49
N GLY A 266 -1.14 4.87 22.76
CA GLY A 266 0.14 4.37 23.28
C GLY A 266 0.11 2.93 23.83
N HIS A 267 -1.03 2.27 23.74
CA HIS A 267 -1.32 0.96 24.30
C HIS A 267 -1.44 -0.13 23.22
N GLY A 268 -1.00 0.15 22.00
CA GLY A 268 -0.99 -0.82 20.92
C GLY A 268 0.00 -0.45 19.82
N GLN A 269 0.09 -1.32 18.82
CA GLN A 269 0.75 -1.02 17.55
C GLN A 269 -0.31 -0.92 16.46
N CYS A 270 -0.23 0.10 15.61
CA CYS A 270 -1.14 0.20 14.49
C CYS A 270 -0.68 -0.73 13.35
N ASN A 271 -1.61 -1.53 12.84
CA ASN A 271 -1.48 -2.37 11.68
C ASN A 271 -2.60 -2.03 10.71
N CYS A 272 -2.28 -1.29 9.65
CA CYS A 272 -3.20 -1.03 8.53
C CYS A 272 -4.51 -0.34 8.96
N GLY A 273 -4.41 0.66 9.84
CA GLY A 273 -5.56 1.41 10.35
C GLY A 273 -6.35 0.70 11.45
N ARG A 274 -5.81 -0.39 12.01
CA ARG A 274 -6.33 -1.08 13.17
C ARG A 274 -5.27 -1.17 14.26
N CYS A 275 -5.67 -1.05 15.51
CA CYS A 275 -4.77 -1.26 16.64
C CYS A 275 -4.72 -2.71 17.10
N ASP A 276 -3.50 -3.24 17.22
CA ASP A 276 -3.21 -4.44 17.98
C ASP A 276 -2.78 -4.06 19.39
N CYS A 277 -3.70 -4.24 20.34
CA CYS A 277 -3.53 -3.79 21.71
C CYS A 277 -2.56 -4.69 22.50
N LYS A 278 -1.75 -4.05 23.33
CA LYS A 278 -0.90 -4.71 24.33
C LYS A 278 -1.77 -5.47 25.34
N GLU A 279 -1.19 -6.49 25.98
CA GLU A 279 -1.89 -7.30 26.98
C GLU A 279 -2.49 -6.40 28.07
N GLY A 280 -3.77 -6.62 28.40
CA GLY A 280 -4.51 -5.81 29.37
C GLY A 280 -5.26 -4.61 28.79
N TRP A 281 -5.19 -4.36 27.47
CA TRP A 281 -5.92 -3.27 26.81
C TRP A 281 -6.85 -3.77 25.71
N ALA A 282 -7.91 -3.00 25.45
CA ALA A 282 -8.93 -3.26 24.45
C ALA A 282 -9.51 -1.94 23.94
N GLY A 283 -10.34 -2.01 22.90
CA GLY A 283 -10.89 -0.83 22.22
C GLY A 283 -10.40 -0.73 20.78
N LYS A 284 -10.96 0.22 20.02
CA LYS A 284 -10.54 0.42 18.63
C LYS A 284 -9.18 1.11 18.53
N LYS A 285 -8.88 1.95 19.52
CA LYS A 285 -7.63 2.66 19.72
C LYS A 285 -6.89 2.16 20.96
N CYS A 286 -7.21 0.98 21.50
CA CYS A 286 -6.62 0.48 22.75
C CYS A 286 -6.80 1.42 23.96
N GLU A 287 -7.90 2.18 23.97
CA GLU A 287 -8.20 3.19 24.97
C GLU A 287 -8.78 2.61 26.29
N HIS A 288 -9.12 1.32 26.32
CA HIS A 288 -9.87 0.71 27.41
C HIS A 288 -9.10 -0.38 28.15
N PRO A 289 -8.85 -0.23 29.47
CA PRO A 289 -8.17 -1.26 30.25
C PRO A 289 -9.10 -2.44 30.54
N LEU A 290 -8.60 -3.67 30.37
CA LEU A 290 -9.32 -4.91 30.68
C LEU A 290 -9.54 -5.13 32.18
N SER A 291 -8.77 -4.44 33.02
CA SER A 291 -8.98 -4.41 34.48
C SER A 291 -10.24 -3.63 34.89
N CYS A 292 -10.86 -2.90 33.95
CA CYS A 292 -12.10 -2.19 34.19
C CYS A 292 -13.25 -3.16 34.48
N SER A 293 -14.05 -2.84 35.49
CA SER A 293 -15.24 -3.61 35.86
C SER A 293 -16.41 -3.46 34.87
N LEU A 294 -16.36 -2.46 33.99
CA LEU A 294 -17.36 -2.22 32.96
C LEU A 294 -16.90 -2.81 31.63
N SER A 295 -17.85 -3.30 30.83
CA SER A 295 -17.57 -3.61 29.43
C SER A 295 -17.26 -2.34 28.63
N LEU A 296 -16.53 -2.48 27.51
CA LEU A 296 -16.20 -1.38 26.60
C LEU A 296 -17.44 -0.55 26.23
N ASP A 297 -18.52 -1.20 25.80
CA ASP A 297 -19.77 -0.53 25.42
C ASP A 297 -20.42 0.20 26.61
N SER A 298 -20.40 -0.40 27.81
CA SER A 298 -20.99 0.20 29.01
C SER A 298 -20.20 1.42 29.47
N SER A 299 -18.87 1.33 29.41
CA SER A 299 -17.93 2.40 29.68
C SER A 299 -18.16 3.58 28.74
N LEU A 300 -18.18 3.33 27.42
CA LEU A 300 -18.46 4.35 26.41
C LEU A 300 -19.85 4.98 26.56
N LYS A 301 -20.89 4.18 26.82
CA LYS A 301 -22.24 4.69 27.04
C LYS A 301 -22.31 5.62 28.25
N LYS A 302 -21.58 5.29 29.33
CA LYS A 302 -21.51 6.12 30.53
C LYS A 302 -20.77 7.43 30.28
N CYS A 303 -19.67 7.41 29.53
CA CYS A 303 -18.92 8.60 29.14
C CYS A 303 -19.64 9.48 28.11
N ARG A 304 -20.49 8.89 27.26
CA ARG A 304 -21.28 9.63 26.28
C ARG A 304 -22.39 10.44 26.93
N GLY A 305 -23.04 9.90 27.96
CA GLY A 305 -24.11 10.60 28.67
C GLY A 305 -25.25 10.99 27.72
N THR A 306 -25.51 12.29 27.60
CA THR A 306 -26.50 12.87 26.67
C THR A 306 -25.92 13.32 25.32
N SER A 307 -24.60 13.28 25.16
CA SER A 307 -23.91 13.73 23.95
C SER A 307 -23.89 12.65 22.86
N ASN A 308 -23.48 13.03 21.65
CA ASN A 308 -23.12 12.08 20.60
C ASN A 308 -21.67 11.59 20.68
N LEU A 309 -20.82 12.33 21.38
CA LEU A 309 -19.41 12.03 21.55
C LEU A 309 -19.11 11.61 23.00
N PRO A 310 -18.18 10.67 23.22
CA PRO A 310 -17.69 10.38 24.57
C PRO A 310 -17.09 11.65 25.19
N CYS A 311 -17.44 11.93 26.44
CA CYS A 311 -16.98 13.09 27.19
C CYS A 311 -17.19 14.43 26.45
N PHE A 312 -18.31 14.55 25.72
CA PHE A 312 -18.65 15.71 24.89
C PHE A 312 -17.58 16.10 23.84
N GLY A 313 -16.65 15.20 23.54
CA GLY A 313 -15.52 15.49 22.65
C GLY A 313 -14.47 16.40 23.30
N ARG A 314 -14.52 16.60 24.62
CA ARG A 314 -13.62 17.48 25.39
C ARG A 314 -12.80 16.75 26.45
N GLY A 315 -12.82 15.43 26.42
CA GLY A 315 -12.14 14.62 27.42
C GLY A 315 -11.89 13.20 26.99
N GLN A 316 -10.99 12.54 27.71
CA GLN A 316 -10.68 11.14 27.55
C GLN A 316 -11.63 10.29 28.41
N CYS A 317 -12.23 9.27 27.80
CA CYS A 317 -13.08 8.32 28.51
C CYS A 317 -12.24 7.12 28.98
N GLN A 318 -12.15 6.90 30.28
CA GLN A 318 -11.51 5.71 30.84
C GLN A 318 -12.44 5.03 31.85
N CYS A 319 -12.81 3.78 31.59
CA CYS A 319 -13.67 2.96 32.45
C CYS A 319 -14.98 3.66 32.91
N GLY A 320 -15.62 4.41 32.01
CA GLY A 320 -16.87 5.13 32.28
C GLY A 320 -16.71 6.39 33.11
N GLN A 321 -15.49 6.93 33.21
CA GLN A 321 -15.16 8.22 33.80
C GLN A 321 -14.51 9.10 32.73
N CYS A 322 -14.84 10.38 32.74
CA CYS A 322 -14.29 11.37 31.82
C CYS A 322 -13.23 12.20 32.53
N THR A 323 -12.05 12.29 31.91
CA THR A 323 -11.00 13.25 32.26
C THR A 323 -11.12 14.42 31.28
N CYS A 324 -11.50 15.60 31.76
CA CYS A 324 -11.67 16.77 30.91
C CYS A 324 -10.32 17.40 30.55
N HIS A 325 -10.18 17.83 29.30
CA HIS A 325 -8.98 18.48 28.80
C HIS A 325 -9.22 19.98 28.52
N PRO A 326 -8.20 20.84 28.71
CA PRO A 326 -6.87 20.50 29.23
C PRO A 326 -6.88 20.20 30.74
N PRO A 327 -6.05 19.26 31.21
CA PRO A 327 -5.99 18.89 32.62
C PRO A 327 -5.55 20.10 33.47
N GLY A 328 -6.26 20.34 34.58
CA GLY A 328 -5.99 21.47 35.48
C GLY A 328 -6.80 22.73 35.16
N ASP A 329 -7.47 22.81 34.00
CA ASP A 329 -8.40 23.90 33.70
C ASP A 329 -9.79 23.62 34.28
N SER A 330 -10.16 24.34 35.32
CA SER A 330 -11.47 24.18 35.98
C SER A 330 -12.65 24.70 35.17
N ARG A 331 -12.41 25.38 34.04
CA ARG A 331 -13.48 25.92 33.17
C ARG A 331 -14.16 24.83 32.35
N VAL A 332 -13.50 23.70 32.10
CA VAL A 332 -14.13 22.52 31.50
C VAL A 332 -14.47 21.54 32.60
N HIS A 333 -15.77 21.32 32.82
CA HIS A 333 -16.22 20.54 33.96
C HIS A 333 -17.54 19.82 33.67
N GLY A 334 -18.04 19.15 34.70
CA GLY A 334 -19.17 18.23 34.60
C GLY A 334 -18.73 16.77 34.55
N LYS A 335 -19.67 15.86 34.77
CA LYS A 335 -19.37 14.42 34.89
C LYS A 335 -18.89 13.82 33.55
N ASN A 336 -19.33 14.43 32.47
CA ASN A 336 -19.08 14.04 31.09
C ASN A 336 -18.40 15.17 30.31
N CYS A 337 -17.79 16.15 30.99
CA CYS A 337 -17.18 17.34 30.37
C CYS A 337 -18.17 18.18 29.53
N GLU A 338 -19.43 18.18 29.96
CA GLU A 338 -20.54 18.85 29.29
C GLU A 338 -20.48 20.39 29.38
N CYS A 339 -19.83 20.92 30.41
CA CYS A 339 -19.71 22.36 30.63
C CYS A 339 -18.35 22.86 30.17
N ASP A 340 -18.36 24.00 29.48
CA ASP A 340 -17.14 24.68 29.03
C ASP A 340 -17.32 26.18 29.15
N ASP A 341 -16.83 26.72 30.26
CA ASP A 341 -16.93 28.13 30.61
C ASP A 341 -15.92 28.99 29.84
N ARG A 342 -14.98 28.39 29.08
CA ARG A 342 -14.07 29.12 28.19
C ARG A 342 -14.83 29.83 27.07
N GLN A 343 -15.97 29.25 26.67
CA GLN A 343 -16.88 29.82 25.65
C GLN A 343 -17.58 31.10 26.10
N CYS A 344 -17.50 31.45 27.38
CA CYS A 344 -18.01 32.71 27.91
C CYS A 344 -16.97 33.85 27.88
N GLY A 345 -15.70 33.54 27.60
CA GLY A 345 -14.65 34.56 27.46
C GLY A 345 -14.63 35.12 26.04
N ASP A 346 -14.32 36.41 25.92
CA ASP A 346 -13.91 36.98 24.64
C ASP A 346 -12.40 36.73 24.38
N ILE A 347 -11.88 37.25 23.27
CA ILE A 347 -10.47 37.13 22.90
C ILE A 347 -9.51 37.80 23.90
N ASN A 348 -10.01 38.73 24.72
CA ASN A 348 -9.25 39.42 25.76
C ASN A 348 -9.34 38.70 27.13
N GLY A 349 -10.08 37.60 27.20
CA GLY A 349 -10.31 36.84 28.43
C GLY A 349 -11.37 37.45 29.36
N GLU A 350 -12.12 38.46 28.91
CA GLU A 350 -13.23 39.02 29.68
C GLU A 350 -14.43 38.08 29.65
N VAL A 351 -14.77 37.53 30.81
CA VAL A 351 -15.91 36.62 30.95
C VAL A 351 -17.21 37.41 30.87
N CYS A 352 -18.05 37.08 29.88
CA CYS A 352 -19.33 37.71 29.64
C CYS A 352 -19.25 39.24 29.55
N GLY A 353 -18.19 39.76 28.91
CA GLY A 353 -17.95 41.19 28.71
C GLY A 353 -17.90 41.99 30.01
N GLY A 354 -17.63 41.35 31.15
CA GLY A 354 -17.64 41.99 32.47
C GLY A 354 -19.04 42.35 33.00
N HIS A 355 -20.11 41.96 32.30
CA HIS A 355 -21.50 42.36 32.58
C HIS A 355 -22.43 41.17 32.81
N GLY A 356 -21.88 40.10 33.38
CA GLY A 356 -22.61 38.89 33.67
C GLY A 356 -21.72 37.84 34.33
N TYR A 357 -22.29 36.66 34.56
CA TYR A 357 -21.54 35.50 35.00
C TYR A 357 -21.77 34.32 34.04
N CYS A 358 -20.77 33.46 33.92
CA CYS A 358 -20.86 32.26 33.10
C CYS A 358 -21.51 31.12 33.89
N SER A 359 -22.44 30.42 33.25
CA SER A 359 -23.09 29.23 33.79
C SER A 359 -23.09 28.12 32.74
N CYS A 360 -22.10 27.22 32.82
CA CYS A 360 -21.95 26.06 31.94
C CYS A 360 -21.89 26.47 30.45
N GLY A 361 -20.97 27.39 30.12
CA GLY A 361 -20.77 27.90 28.76
C GLY A 361 -21.84 28.88 28.25
N ARG A 362 -22.74 29.35 29.12
CA ARG A 362 -23.74 30.38 28.79
C ARG A 362 -23.63 31.58 29.71
N CYS A 363 -23.53 32.77 29.14
CA CYS A 363 -23.55 34.01 29.90
C CYS A 363 -24.96 34.36 30.39
N ILE A 364 -25.05 34.68 31.67
CA ILE A 364 -26.24 35.24 32.31
C ILE A 364 -25.97 36.73 32.55
N CYS A 365 -26.58 37.56 31.71
CA CYS A 365 -26.32 39.00 31.70
C CYS A 365 -26.99 39.73 32.85
N GLU A 366 -26.30 40.74 33.36
CA GLU A 366 -26.84 41.70 34.31
C GLU A 366 -27.96 42.56 33.70
N VAL A 367 -28.71 43.23 34.56
CA VAL A 367 -29.80 44.09 34.14
C VAL A 367 -29.26 45.23 33.27
N GLY A 368 -29.81 45.35 32.06
CA GLY A 368 -29.39 46.37 31.09
C GLY A 368 -28.41 45.87 30.03
N TRP A 369 -27.95 44.62 30.11
CA TRP A 369 -27.06 44.01 29.12
C TRP A 369 -27.69 42.80 28.43
N PHE A 370 -27.25 42.51 27.21
CA PHE A 370 -27.68 41.34 26.43
C PHE A 370 -26.63 40.96 25.37
N GLY A 371 -26.88 39.86 24.66
CA GLY A 371 -25.94 39.26 23.71
C GLY A 371 -25.40 37.92 24.20
N LYS A 372 -24.67 37.21 23.34
CA LYS A 372 -24.07 35.90 23.67
C LYS A 372 -23.07 36.01 24.82
N LEU A 373 -22.30 37.09 24.84
CA LEU A 373 -21.28 37.41 25.83
C LEU A 373 -21.66 38.65 26.64
N CYS A 374 -22.94 39.02 26.70
CA CYS A 374 -23.41 40.23 27.39
C CYS A 374 -22.74 41.53 26.93
N GLN A 375 -22.26 41.56 25.68
CA GLN A 375 -21.49 42.66 25.14
C GLN A 375 -22.32 43.89 24.75
N PHE A 376 -23.65 43.75 24.62
CA PHE A 376 -24.50 44.82 24.11
C PHE A 376 -25.32 45.49 25.23
N PRO A 377 -25.25 46.83 25.36
CA PRO A 377 -26.12 47.56 26.28
C PRO A 377 -27.54 47.67 25.69
N ARG A 378 -28.57 47.48 26.51
CA ARG A 378 -29.99 47.61 26.10
C ARG A 378 -30.37 49.04 25.73
N SER A 379 -29.65 50.04 26.23
CA SER A 379 -29.89 51.46 25.94
C SER A 379 -28.57 52.18 25.69
N CYS A 380 -28.52 53.00 24.65
CA CYS A 380 -27.38 53.85 24.32
C CYS A 380 -27.84 55.28 24.05
N HIS A 381 -26.94 56.23 24.28
CA HIS A 381 -27.20 57.66 24.07
C HIS A 381 -26.67 58.10 22.70
N MET A 382 -27.27 57.58 21.63
CA MET A 382 -26.95 57.95 20.25
C MET A 382 -28.21 57.94 19.38
N SER A 383 -28.18 58.68 18.28
CA SER A 383 -29.29 58.70 17.31
C SER A 383 -29.25 57.51 16.36
N ASP A 384 -30.40 57.12 15.81
CA ASP A 384 -30.49 56.04 14.82
C ASP A 384 -29.62 56.31 13.57
N ALA A 385 -29.44 57.58 13.20
CA ALA A 385 -28.60 57.95 12.06
C ALA A 385 -27.11 57.68 12.34
N GLN A 386 -26.63 58.08 13.53
CA GLN A 386 -25.24 57.82 13.96
C GLN A 386 -24.98 56.33 14.16
N SER A 387 -25.95 55.61 14.72
CA SER A 387 -25.86 54.16 14.85
C SER A 387 -25.76 53.49 13.48
N LYS A 388 -26.54 53.93 12.50
CA LYS A 388 -26.54 53.33 11.15
C LYS A 388 -25.20 53.52 10.43
N GLU A 389 -24.63 54.71 10.50
CA GLU A 389 -23.36 55.05 9.85
C GLU A 389 -22.20 54.12 10.29
N LEU A 390 -22.20 53.70 11.57
CA LEU A 390 -21.16 52.82 12.12
C LEU A 390 -21.30 51.35 11.67
N CYS A 391 -22.50 50.91 11.31
CA CYS A 391 -22.81 49.52 10.94
C CYS A 391 -22.94 49.31 9.42
N GLU A 392 -22.82 50.38 8.63
CA GLU A 392 -22.92 50.35 7.18
C GLU A 392 -21.55 49.96 6.58
N THR A 393 -21.52 48.92 5.76
CA THR A 393 -20.30 48.48 5.06
C THR A 393 -19.99 49.37 3.86
N SER A 394 -18.79 49.23 3.27
CA SER A 394 -18.37 50.01 2.09
C SER A 394 -19.29 49.88 0.87
N ASP A 395 -20.06 48.80 0.80
CA ASP A 395 -21.03 48.52 -0.27
C ASP A 395 -22.43 49.09 0.03
N GLY A 396 -22.59 49.85 1.13
CA GLY A 396 -23.86 50.43 1.57
C GLY A 396 -24.82 49.40 2.20
N VAL A 397 -24.32 48.21 2.55
CA VAL A 397 -25.12 47.14 3.15
C VAL A 397 -24.92 47.15 4.66
N MET A 398 -26.02 47.21 5.40
CA MET A 398 -26.02 47.15 6.86
C MET A 398 -25.66 45.76 7.35
N CYS A 399 -24.60 45.62 8.16
CA CYS A 399 -24.20 44.35 8.78
C CYS A 399 -24.17 43.17 7.80
N SER A 400 -23.63 43.42 6.60
CA SER A 400 -23.52 42.45 5.49
C SER A 400 -24.85 41.77 5.09
N GLY A 401 -26.00 42.34 5.49
CA GLY A 401 -27.33 41.75 5.30
C GLY A 401 -27.63 40.53 6.18
N LYS A 402 -26.72 40.15 7.10
CA LYS A 402 -26.85 38.97 7.97
C LYS A 402 -27.10 39.33 9.45
N GLY A 403 -27.30 40.61 9.76
CA GLY A 403 -27.50 41.08 11.12
C GLY A 403 -28.36 42.34 11.22
N SER A 404 -28.54 42.82 12.45
CA SER A 404 -29.20 44.09 12.74
C SER A 404 -28.25 45.03 13.49
N CYS A 405 -28.34 46.32 13.23
CA CYS A 405 -27.50 47.31 13.90
C CYS A 405 -28.16 47.80 15.19
N HIS A 406 -27.42 47.79 16.28
CA HIS A 406 -27.84 48.29 17.57
C HIS A 406 -26.71 49.07 18.22
N CYS A 407 -26.93 50.34 18.53
CA CYS A 407 -25.95 51.19 19.20
C CYS A 407 -24.59 51.28 18.49
N GLY A 408 -24.59 51.30 17.16
CA GLY A 408 -23.40 51.36 16.33
C GLY A 408 -22.63 50.05 16.22
N GLN A 409 -23.19 48.92 16.69
CA GLN A 409 -22.60 47.60 16.55
C GLN A 409 -23.57 46.64 15.85
N CYS A 410 -23.03 45.76 15.00
CA CYS A 410 -23.84 44.73 14.36
C CYS A 410 -24.08 43.54 15.29
N ILE A 411 -25.34 43.14 15.37
CA ILE A 411 -25.81 41.94 16.03
C ILE A 411 -26.17 40.92 14.95
N CYS A 412 -25.32 39.91 14.77
CA CYS A 412 -25.50 38.88 13.77
C CYS A 412 -26.73 38.01 14.10
N SER A 413 -27.40 37.54 13.05
CA SER A 413 -28.68 36.84 13.18
C SER A 413 -28.52 35.57 14.02
N PRO A 414 -29.32 35.39 15.10
CA PRO A 414 -29.24 34.21 15.95
C PRO A 414 -29.75 32.94 15.26
N GLN A 415 -30.49 33.05 14.15
CA GLN A 415 -30.82 31.88 13.32
C GLN A 415 -29.60 31.30 12.63
N ASP A 416 -28.59 32.13 12.36
CA ASP A 416 -27.35 31.76 11.70
C ASP A 416 -26.22 31.85 12.73
N TRP A 417 -26.23 30.95 13.72
CA TRP A 417 -25.27 30.93 14.84
C TRP A 417 -23.79 30.82 14.42
N TRP A 418 -23.55 30.50 13.14
CA TRP A 418 -22.24 30.45 12.49
C TRP A 418 -21.85 31.75 11.80
N VAL A 419 -22.63 32.82 11.89
CA VAL A 419 -22.26 34.12 11.31
C VAL A 419 -21.62 34.98 12.39
N SER A 420 -20.41 35.46 12.11
CA SER A 420 -19.59 36.25 13.03
C SER A 420 -18.94 37.46 12.32
N GLY A 421 -18.09 38.20 13.03
CA GLY A 421 -17.43 39.42 12.53
C GLY A 421 -18.09 40.72 13.02
N GLU A 422 -17.38 41.83 12.87
CA GLU A 422 -17.85 43.16 13.29
C GLU A 422 -19.05 43.63 12.46
N TYR A 423 -19.14 43.18 11.21
CA TYR A 423 -20.21 43.48 10.27
C TYR A 423 -20.97 42.23 9.84
N CYS A 424 -20.89 41.12 10.58
CA CYS A 424 -21.53 39.84 10.24
C CYS A 424 -21.14 39.28 8.86
N GLU A 425 -19.91 39.56 8.44
CA GLU A 425 -19.35 39.19 7.15
C GLU A 425 -18.87 37.73 7.14
N CYS A 426 -18.47 37.20 8.30
CA CYS A 426 -17.81 35.91 8.42
C CYS A 426 -18.78 34.74 8.52
N ASP A 427 -18.41 33.62 7.89
CA ASP A 427 -19.11 32.36 7.96
C ASP A 427 -18.25 31.33 8.68
N ASP A 428 -18.52 31.10 9.96
CA ASP A 428 -17.76 30.19 10.83
C ASP A 428 -17.80 28.74 10.34
N ARG A 429 -18.65 28.40 9.37
CA ARG A 429 -18.64 27.06 8.74
C ARG A 429 -17.41 26.86 7.85
N GLU A 430 -16.75 27.94 7.45
CA GLU A 430 -15.49 27.95 6.72
C GLU A 430 -14.29 27.57 7.59
N CYS A 431 -14.40 27.71 8.92
CA CYS A 431 -13.39 27.22 9.84
C CYS A 431 -13.30 25.69 9.80
N ASP A 432 -12.08 25.19 9.95
CA ASP A 432 -11.79 23.77 9.94
C ASP A 432 -12.53 23.01 11.06
N LYS A 433 -12.88 21.76 10.73
CA LYS A 433 -13.66 20.88 11.60
C LYS A 433 -12.94 19.56 11.78
N HIS A 434 -12.91 19.09 13.02
CA HIS A 434 -12.51 17.72 13.35
C HIS A 434 -13.63 17.05 14.14
N ASP A 435 -13.93 15.78 13.84
CA ASP A 435 -15.06 15.02 14.41
C ASP A 435 -16.43 15.76 14.36
N GLY A 436 -16.61 16.62 13.35
CA GLY A 436 -17.82 17.42 13.15
C GLY A 436 -17.94 18.66 14.04
N LEU A 437 -16.90 19.02 14.78
CA LEU A 437 -16.83 20.20 15.65
C LEU A 437 -15.94 21.29 15.02
N ILE A 438 -16.45 22.53 14.94
CA ILE A 438 -15.66 23.71 14.51
C ILE A 438 -14.57 23.97 15.53
N CYS A 439 -13.33 24.09 15.07
CA CYS A 439 -12.14 24.25 15.91
C CYS A 439 -12.07 23.23 17.06
N THR A 440 -12.67 22.04 16.84
CA THR A 440 -12.80 20.94 17.81
C THR A 440 -13.38 21.37 19.17
N GLY A 441 -14.03 22.53 19.22
CA GLY A 441 -14.45 23.19 20.46
C GLY A 441 -13.30 23.59 21.39
N ASN A 442 -12.03 23.60 20.93
CA ASN A 442 -10.83 23.99 21.67
C ASN A 442 -10.19 25.29 21.14
N GLY A 443 -10.92 26.02 20.31
CA GLY A 443 -10.52 27.30 19.77
C GLY A 443 -11.73 28.15 19.39
N LEU A 444 -11.46 29.41 19.07
CA LEU A 444 -12.43 30.36 18.54
C LEU A 444 -12.28 30.43 17.03
N CYS A 445 -13.39 30.35 16.30
CA CYS A 445 -13.36 30.60 14.86
C CYS A 445 -13.24 32.10 14.62
N ASN A 446 -12.19 32.51 13.91
CA ASN A 446 -11.97 33.86 13.45
C ASN A 446 -11.96 33.86 11.91
N CYS A 447 -13.14 34.03 11.31
CA CYS A 447 -13.33 34.25 9.88
C CYS A 447 -12.57 33.27 8.97
N GLY A 448 -12.77 31.96 9.20
CA GLY A 448 -12.17 30.89 8.41
C GLY A 448 -10.90 30.30 9.00
N ASN A 449 -10.35 30.87 10.07
CA ASN A 449 -9.20 30.31 10.79
C ASN A 449 -9.52 30.02 12.26
N CYS A 450 -9.02 28.91 12.79
CA CYS A 450 -9.19 28.58 14.20
C CYS A 450 -8.07 29.18 15.06
N GLU A 451 -8.45 30.01 16.03
CA GLU A 451 -7.55 30.50 17.08
C GLU A 451 -7.61 29.54 18.26
N CYS A 452 -6.57 28.71 18.40
CA CYS A 452 -6.52 27.66 19.42
C CYS A 452 -6.24 28.23 20.81
N TRP A 453 -6.89 27.64 21.81
CA TRP A 453 -6.59 27.92 23.20
C TRP A 453 -5.25 27.32 23.62
N ASP A 454 -4.67 27.85 24.70
CA ASP A 454 -3.39 27.40 25.24
C ASP A 454 -3.34 25.87 25.40
N GLY A 455 -2.27 25.26 24.90
CA GLY A 455 -2.05 23.82 24.90
C GLY A 455 -2.74 23.05 23.76
N TRP A 456 -3.35 23.75 22.79
CA TRP A 456 -3.93 23.15 21.57
C TRP A 456 -3.26 23.68 20.30
N THR A 457 -3.13 22.82 19.29
CA THR A 457 -2.61 23.16 17.97
C THR A 457 -3.35 22.37 16.88
N GLY A 458 -2.94 22.57 15.62
CA GLY A 458 -3.60 22.04 14.43
C GLY A 458 -4.56 23.04 13.81
N ASN A 459 -4.93 22.80 12.55
CA ASN A 459 -5.77 23.74 11.80
C ASN A 459 -7.19 23.84 12.38
N ALA A 460 -7.67 22.79 13.03
CA ALA A 460 -8.94 22.75 13.74
C ALA A 460 -8.76 22.68 15.28
N CYS A 461 -7.60 23.03 15.85
CA CYS A 461 -7.31 22.90 17.28
C CYS A 461 -7.57 21.48 17.83
N GLU A 462 -7.24 20.48 17.04
CA GLU A 462 -7.55 19.08 17.28
C GLU A 462 -6.49 18.38 18.13
N ILE A 463 -5.24 18.86 18.16
CA ILE A 463 -4.10 18.24 18.82
C ILE A 463 -3.82 18.93 20.16
N TRP A 464 -3.73 18.17 21.25
CA TRP A 464 -3.30 18.67 22.55
C TRP A 464 -1.79 18.45 22.72
N VAL A 465 -1.03 19.54 22.88
CA VAL A 465 0.45 19.50 22.96
C VAL A 465 0.99 19.48 24.39
N GLY A 466 0.11 19.48 25.39
CA GLY A 466 0.50 19.65 26.78
C GLY A 466 0.99 21.05 27.10
N ALA A 467 1.29 21.28 28.38
CA ALA A 467 2.13 22.40 28.78
C ALA A 467 3.58 21.91 28.69
N GLU A 468 4.38 22.48 27.79
CA GLU A 468 5.84 22.36 27.89
C GLU A 468 6.26 22.78 29.31
N TYR A 469 6.97 21.89 30.01
CA TYR A 469 7.54 22.15 31.33
C TYR A 469 8.75 23.08 31.25
#